data_AF-A0A3D3E442-F1
#
_entry.id   AF-A0A3D3E442-F1
#
_cell.length_a   1.000
_cell.length_b   1.000
_cell.length_c   1.000
_cell.angle_alpha   90.00
_cell.angle_beta   90.00
_cell.angle_gamma   90.00
#
_symmetry.space_group_name_H-M   'P 1'
#
loop_
_entity.id
_entity.type
_entity.pdbx_description
1 polymer ?
#
loop_
_entity_poly.entity_id
_entity_poly.type
_entity_poly.pdbx_seq_one_letter_code
_entity_poly.pdbx_strand_id
1 'polypeptide(L)'
;MNPDISAPVITLQVHPWRSSLYEELHNRPSPIIDGACHITHFTVMFGDAKQAVYEHVVDLCKRFSVPPPAADSSCLYMDFGGFELRWERHLEFSNFTFICPNVKPFSADALSFIPKDW
;
A
#
# COMPACT_ATOMS: atom_id res chain seq x y z
N MET A 1 -17.16 -43.03 30.88
CA MET A 1 -15.78 -43.20 30.40
C MET A 1 -15.66 -42.48 29.08
N ASN A 2 -15.00 -41.33 29.05
CA ASN A 2 -14.68 -40.62 27.81
C ASN A 2 -13.23 -40.98 27.47
N PRO A 3 -12.91 -41.44 26.24
CA PRO A 3 -11.54 -41.76 25.91
C PRO A 3 -10.75 -40.44 25.81
N ASP A 4 -9.74 -40.32 26.66
CA ASP A 4 -8.78 -39.25 26.67
C ASP A 4 -7.81 -39.48 25.49
N ILE A 5 -8.12 -38.91 24.33
CA ILE A 5 -7.25 -38.98 23.16
C ILE A 5 -6.16 -37.92 23.36
N SER A 6 -5.10 -38.30 24.07
CA SER A 6 -3.86 -37.52 24.14
C SER A 6 -3.15 -37.60 22.79
N ALA A 7 -3.42 -36.64 21.91
CA ALA A 7 -2.66 -36.49 20.68
C ALA A 7 -1.22 -36.05 21.04
N PRO A 8 -0.18 -36.62 20.42
CA PRO A 8 1.19 -36.21 20.67
C PRO A 8 1.35 -34.73 20.32
N VAL A 9 1.90 -33.96 21.27
CA VAL A 9 2.23 -32.55 21.05
C VAL A 9 3.41 -32.49 20.08
N ILE A 10 3.10 -32.28 18.80
CA ILE A 10 4.13 -32.03 17.79
C ILE A 10 4.69 -30.63 18.05
N THR A 11 5.93 -30.57 18.53
CA THR A 11 6.65 -29.30 18.67
C THR A 11 7.35 -28.99 17.36
N LEU A 12 6.80 -28.07 16.58
CA LEU A 12 7.44 -27.59 15.35
C LEU A 12 8.64 -26.71 15.68
N GLN A 13 9.81 -27.01 15.11
CA GLN A 13 10.96 -26.11 15.16
C GLN A 13 10.69 -24.92 14.24
N VAL A 14 10.36 -23.77 14.83
CA VAL A 14 10.05 -22.55 14.08
C VAL A 14 11.35 -21.79 13.78
N HIS A 15 11.58 -21.46 12.51
CA HIS A 15 12.75 -20.68 12.10
C HIS A 15 12.71 -19.25 12.68
N PRO A 16 13.83 -18.65 13.13
CA PRO A 16 13.84 -17.32 13.74
C PRO A 16 13.23 -16.21 12.86
N TRP A 17 13.36 -16.31 11.53
CA TRP A 17 12.79 -15.33 10.60
C TRP A 17 11.32 -15.55 10.26
N ARG A 18 10.69 -16.64 10.72
CA ARG A 18 9.31 -16.98 10.37
C ARG A 18 8.36 -15.83 10.68
N SER A 19 8.48 -15.21 11.86
CA SER A 19 7.61 -14.10 12.24
C SER A 19 7.89 -12.86 11.39
N SER A 20 9.15 -12.46 11.22
CA SER A 20 9.50 -11.27 10.44
C SER A 20 9.03 -11.37 8.98
N LEU A 21 9.25 -12.51 8.32
CA LEU A 21 8.79 -12.74 6.94
C LEU A 21 7.27 -12.84 6.84
N TYR A 22 6.62 -13.39 7.88
CA TYR A 22 5.18 -13.44 7.95
C TYR A 22 4.60 -12.02 8.04
N GLU A 23 5.13 -11.17 8.92
CA GLU A 23 4.69 -9.78 9.04
C GLU A 23 4.99 -8.98 7.76
N GLU A 24 6.15 -9.19 7.12
CA GLU A 24 6.48 -8.56 5.84
C GLU A 24 5.42 -8.86 4.76
N LEU A 25 4.98 -10.12 4.67
CA LEU A 25 3.97 -10.54 3.71
C LEU A 25 2.59 -9.92 4.01
N HIS A 26 2.26 -9.69 5.28
CA HIS A 26 0.94 -9.18 5.70
C HIS A 26 0.90 -7.65 5.87
N ASN A 27 2.01 -6.95 5.63
CA ASN A 27 2.08 -5.48 5.74
C ASN A 27 1.38 -4.72 4.58
N ARG A 28 0.54 -5.41 3.81
CA ARG A 28 -0.21 -4.87 2.67
C ARG A 28 -1.71 -5.15 2.79
N PRO A 29 -2.40 -4.63 3.82
CA PRO A 29 -3.83 -4.85 4.00
C PRO A 29 -4.62 -4.26 2.82
N SER A 30 -5.74 -4.86 2.42
CA SER A 30 -6.61 -4.24 1.41
C SER A 30 -7.22 -2.91 1.91
N PRO A 31 -7.44 -1.92 1.03
CA PRO A 31 -8.19 -0.73 1.41
C PRO A 31 -9.62 -1.07 1.80
N ILE A 32 -10.14 -0.36 2.80
CA ILE A 32 -11.56 -0.39 3.12
C ILE A 32 -12.22 0.75 2.35
N ILE A 33 -13.12 0.39 1.43
CA ILE A 33 -13.90 1.36 0.67
C ILE A 33 -15.24 1.54 1.36
N ASP A 34 -15.49 2.73 1.88
CA ASP A 34 -16.77 3.11 2.47
C ASP A 34 -17.54 4.05 1.54
N GLY A 35 -18.75 3.65 1.15
CA GLY A 35 -19.63 4.41 0.28
C GLY A 35 -19.11 4.62 -1.15
N ALA A 36 -19.61 5.69 -1.79
CA ALA A 36 -19.24 6.05 -3.15
C ALA A 36 -17.85 6.71 -3.17
N CYS A 37 -16.97 6.17 -4.01
CA CYS A 37 -15.62 6.70 -4.21
C CYS A 37 -15.23 6.67 -5.69
N HIS A 38 -14.22 7.46 -6.03
CA HIS A 38 -13.48 7.32 -7.29
C HIS A 38 -12.14 6.67 -6.99
N ILE A 39 -11.78 5.68 -7.79
CA ILE A 39 -10.50 4.98 -7.68
C ILE A 39 -9.78 5.11 -9.01
N THR A 40 -8.54 5.58 -8.96
CA THR A 40 -7.61 5.48 -10.09
C THR A 40 -6.46 4.58 -9.70
N HIS A 41 -6.25 3.52 -10.49
CA HIS A 41 -5.18 2.56 -10.28
C HIS A 41 -4.36 2.43 -11.55
N PHE A 42 -3.04 2.51 -11.41
CA PHE A 42 -2.10 2.30 -12.52
C PHE A 42 -0.78 1.74 -12.04
N THR A 43 -0.04 1.17 -12.98
CA THR A 43 1.27 0.55 -12.76
C THR A 43 2.33 1.29 -13.56
N VAL A 44 3.46 1.58 -12.90
CA VAL A 44 4.64 2.19 -13.53
C VAL A 44 5.77 1.18 -13.51
N MET A 45 6.21 0.75 -14.70
CA MET A 45 7.40 -0.10 -14.86
C MET A 45 8.64 0.75 -14.63
N PHE A 46 9.63 0.23 -13.88
CA PHE A 46 10.80 1.03 -13.54
C PHE A 46 11.75 1.23 -14.71
N GLY A 47 12.09 0.18 -15.47
CA GLY A 47 13.30 0.23 -16.30
C GLY A 47 14.47 0.76 -15.46
N ASP A 48 15.12 1.84 -15.91
CA ASP A 48 16.18 2.54 -15.18
C ASP A 48 15.68 3.63 -14.20
N ALA A 49 14.36 3.89 -14.18
CA ALA A 49 13.74 5.01 -13.46
C ALA A 49 13.25 4.68 -12.04
N LYS A 50 13.67 3.56 -11.44
CA LYS A 50 13.21 3.14 -10.10
C LYS A 50 13.38 4.23 -9.04
N GLN A 51 14.52 4.91 -9.06
CA GLN A 51 14.83 5.99 -8.12
C GLN A 51 13.96 7.23 -8.39
N ALA A 52 13.77 7.59 -9.66
CA ALA A 52 12.91 8.72 -10.03
C ALA A 52 11.45 8.49 -9.59
N VAL A 53 10.92 7.27 -9.73
CA VAL A 53 9.56 6.94 -9.26
C VAL A 53 9.42 7.13 -7.74
N TYR A 54 10.43 6.72 -6.96
CA TYR A 54 10.45 6.98 -5.52
C TYR A 54 10.49 8.49 -5.21
N GLU A 55 11.31 9.25 -5.94
CA GLU A 55 11.41 10.71 -5.78
C GLU A 55 10.08 11.41 -6.09
N HIS A 56 9.32 10.94 -7.08
CA HIS A 56 7.95 11.44 -7.34
C HIS A 56 7.03 11.20 -6.15
N VAL A 57 7.05 10.02 -5.51
CA VAL A 57 6.24 9.77 -4.31
C VAL A 57 6.64 10.71 -3.17
N VAL A 58 7.94 10.89 -2.95
CA VAL A 58 8.45 11.82 -1.93
C VAL A 58 8.05 13.27 -2.21
N ASP A 59 8.10 13.71 -3.46
CA ASP A 59 7.65 15.04 -3.87
C ASP A 59 6.16 15.24 -3.58
N LEU A 60 5.33 14.26 -3.91
CA LEU A 60 3.89 14.33 -3.59
C LEU A 60 3.66 14.45 -2.09
N CYS A 61 4.34 13.63 -1.29
CA CYS A 61 4.25 13.70 0.17
C CYS A 61 4.60 15.10 0.70
N LYS A 62 5.66 15.71 0.16
CA LYS A 62 6.08 17.07 0.54
C LYS A 62 5.03 18.12 0.20
N ARG A 63 4.44 18.08 -1.01
CA ARG A 63 3.42 19.06 -1.45
C ARG A 63 2.20 19.08 -0.53
N PHE A 64 1.83 17.93 0.03
CA PHE A 64 0.70 17.79 0.96
C PHE A 64 1.12 17.78 2.44
N SER A 65 2.40 18.07 2.72
CA SER A 65 2.95 18.10 4.09
C SER A 65 2.73 16.80 4.89
N VAL A 66 2.73 15.64 4.22
CA VAL A 66 2.67 14.32 4.85
C VAL A 66 4.06 13.68 4.94
N PRO A 67 4.31 12.78 5.91
CA PRO A 67 5.60 12.10 6.03
C PRO A 67 5.92 11.28 4.78
N PRO A 68 7.12 11.44 4.18
CA PRO A 68 7.54 10.62 3.05
C PRO A 68 7.89 9.19 3.49
N PRO A 69 7.79 8.18 2.60
CA PRO A 69 8.25 6.83 2.89
C PRO A 69 9.78 6.77 3.04
N ALA A 70 10.29 5.85 3.86
CA ALA A 70 11.72 5.60 3.95
C ALA A 70 12.26 5.05 2.62
N ALA A 71 13.55 5.26 2.35
CA ALA A 71 14.17 4.88 1.07
C ALA A 71 14.08 3.38 0.77
N ASP A 72 14.05 2.54 1.80
CA ASP A 72 13.91 1.08 1.75
C ASP A 72 12.45 0.59 1.86
N SER A 73 11.48 1.47 2.10
CA SER A 73 10.07 1.09 2.22
C SER A 73 9.53 0.47 0.93
N SER A 74 8.77 -0.62 1.06
CA SER A 74 8.15 -1.31 -0.08
C SER A 74 6.69 -0.88 -0.32
N CYS A 75 6.12 -0.07 0.55
CA CYS A 75 4.79 0.52 0.39
C CYS A 75 4.66 1.84 1.17
N LEU A 76 3.63 2.61 0.81
CA LEU A 76 3.12 3.77 1.55
C LEU A 76 1.59 3.74 1.42
N TYR A 77 0.89 3.76 2.55
CA TYR A 77 -0.55 3.98 2.62
C TYR A 77 -0.79 5.21 3.48
N MET A 78 -1.32 6.27 2.88
CA MET A 78 -1.40 7.56 3.54
C MET A 78 -2.60 8.35 3.03
N ASP A 79 -3.25 9.06 3.96
CA ASP A 79 -4.30 10.04 3.67
C ASP A 79 -3.68 11.42 3.43
N PHE A 80 -4.05 12.04 2.31
CA PHE A 80 -3.58 13.35 1.86
C PHE A 80 -4.62 14.47 2.11
N GLY A 81 -5.67 14.19 2.89
CA GLY A 81 -6.71 15.17 3.28
C GLY A 81 -7.84 15.34 2.26
N GLY A 82 -7.91 14.46 1.25
CA GLY A 82 -8.90 14.49 0.18
C GLY A 82 -8.87 13.23 -0.69
N PHE A 83 -7.76 12.51 -0.66
CA PHE A 83 -7.61 11.18 -1.21
C PHE A 83 -6.64 10.36 -0.35
N GLU A 84 -6.78 9.04 -0.38
CA GLU A 84 -5.76 8.10 0.08
C GLU A 84 -4.87 7.73 -1.11
N LEU A 85 -3.55 7.81 -0.92
CA LEU A 85 -2.58 7.19 -1.81
C LEU A 85 -2.13 5.87 -1.22
N ARG A 86 -2.21 4.84 -2.06
CA ARG A 86 -1.54 3.56 -1.86
C ARG A 86 -0.48 3.37 -2.92
N TRP A 87 0.77 3.54 -2.53
CA TRP A 87 1.92 3.25 -3.35
C TRP A 87 2.54 1.94 -2.90
N GLU A 88 2.78 1.03 -3.83
CA GLU A 88 3.47 -0.24 -3.58
C GLU A 88 4.62 -0.42 -4.55
N ARG A 89 5.79 -0.76 -4.02
CA ARG A 89 7.02 -0.97 -4.77
C ARG A 89 7.34 -2.46 -4.83
N HIS A 90 7.51 -2.95 -6.05
CA HIS A 90 7.97 -4.29 -6.35
C HIS A 90 9.40 -4.25 -6.89
N LEU A 91 9.88 -5.36 -7.45
CA LEU A 91 11.22 -5.41 -8.04
C LEU A 91 11.27 -4.64 -9.38
N GLU A 92 10.24 -4.82 -10.22
CA GLU A 92 10.21 -4.35 -11.61
C GLU A 92 9.26 -3.17 -11.86
N PHE A 93 8.32 -2.93 -10.94
CA PHE A 93 7.29 -1.91 -11.09
C PHE A 93 6.79 -1.36 -9.75
N SER A 94 6.05 -0.26 -9.82
CA SER A 94 5.25 0.27 -8.72
C SER A 94 3.79 0.36 -9.09
N ASN A 95 2.92 0.04 -8.14
CA ASN A 95 1.49 0.30 -8.23
C ASN A 95 1.16 1.59 -7.50
N PHE A 96 0.24 2.36 -8.09
CA PHE A 96 -0.35 3.55 -7.53
C PHE A 96 -1.85 3.37 -7.50
N THR A 97 -2.46 3.56 -6.33
CA THR A 97 -3.91 3.60 -6.16
C THR A 97 -4.29 4.86 -5.44
N PHE A 98 -5.08 5.70 -6.09
CA PHE A 98 -5.68 6.89 -5.52
C PHE A 98 -7.14 6.61 -5.21
N ILE A 99 -7.56 6.82 -3.98
CA ILE A 99 -8.93 6.58 -3.51
C ILE A 99 -9.50 7.89 -3.00
N CYS A 100 -10.51 8.42 -3.69
CA CYS A 100 -11.21 9.64 -3.30
C CYS A 100 -12.60 9.28 -2.76
N PRO A 101 -12.83 9.35 -1.44
CA PRO A 101 -14.13 9.04 -0.84
C PRO A 101 -15.14 10.17 -1.05
N ASN A 102 -16.42 9.88 -0.81
CA ASN A 102 -17.52 10.87 -0.75
C ASN A 102 -17.72 11.68 -2.03
N VAL A 103 -17.44 11.08 -3.19
CA VAL A 103 -17.62 11.74 -4.50
C VAL A 103 -19.02 11.54 -5.05
N LYS A 104 -19.47 12.48 -5.88
CA LYS A 104 -20.72 12.33 -6.65
C LYS A 104 -20.47 11.43 -7.87
N PRO A 105 -21.41 10.56 -8.25
CA PRO A 105 -21.32 9.81 -9.50
C PRO A 105 -21.06 10.74 -10.70
N PHE A 106 -20.16 10.33 -11.59
CA PHE A 106 -19.78 11.08 -12.80
C PHE A 106 -19.16 12.47 -12.56
N SER A 107 -18.66 12.75 -11.36
CA SER A 107 -17.80 13.91 -11.09
C SER A 107 -16.36 13.68 -11.58
N ALA A 108 -15.45 14.65 -11.39
CA ALA A 108 -14.06 14.52 -11.82
C ALA A 108 -13.37 13.30 -11.17
N ASP A 109 -12.45 12.66 -11.89
CA ASP A 109 -11.75 11.45 -11.44
C ASP A 109 -10.80 11.70 -10.25
N ALA A 110 -10.27 10.63 -9.68
CA ALA A 110 -9.41 10.72 -8.50
C ALA A 110 -8.09 11.48 -8.76
N LEU A 111 -7.62 11.54 -10.00
CA LEU A 111 -6.41 12.29 -10.35
C LEU A 111 -6.64 13.79 -10.37
N SER A 112 -7.89 14.26 -10.42
CA SER A 112 -8.21 15.70 -10.36
C SER A 112 -7.78 16.38 -9.06
N PHE A 113 -7.55 15.60 -8.00
CA PHE A 113 -7.06 16.08 -6.69
C PHE A 113 -5.52 16.13 -6.60
N ILE A 114 -4.83 15.61 -7.61
CA ILE A 114 -3.37 15.58 -7.69
C ILE A 114 -2.89 16.81 -8.48
N PRO A 115 -1.80 17.47 -8.08
CA PRO A 115 -1.19 18.53 -8.87
C PRO A 115 -0.91 18.06 -10.30
N LYS A 116 -1.35 18.81 -11.32
CA LYS A 116 -1.22 18.40 -12.73
C LYS A 116 0.22 18.37 -13.24
N ASP A 117 1.11 19.02 -12.51
CA ASP A 117 2.55 19.14 -12.75
C ASP A 117 3.36 18.16 -11.89
N TRP A 118 2.69 17.29 -11.15
CA TRP A 118 3.30 16.13 -10.51
C TRP A 118 3.34 14.95 -11.48
#